data_AF-A0A5J5NUG4-F1
#
_entry.id   AF-A0A5J5NUG4-F1
#
_cell.length_a   1.000
_cell.length_b   1.000
_cell.length_c   1.000
_cell.angle_alpha   90.00
_cell.angle_beta   90.00
_cell.angle_gamma   90.00
#
_symmetry.space_group_name_H-M   'P 1'
#
loop_
_entity.id
_entity.type
_entity.pdbx_description
1 polymer ?
#
loop_
_entity_poly.entity_id
_entity_poly.type
_entity_poly.pdbx_seq_one_letter_code
_entity_poly.pdbx_strand_id
1 'polypeptide(L)'
;MQPNAVRLVTKFTFIFVFLTVSAVSAVSAINDSQVCSRTCVAENCYTVAIRYGKYCGVGWSGCPGEKPCDDLDACCKIHDECVGNRGLVDVECHEDFKVCITKVQESGKVGFSRKCPINTVVPAMIKGIDMAILLSQLGGTKYDEL
;
A
#
# COMPACT_ATOMS: atom_id res chain seq x y z
N MET A 1 12.10 -17.73 75.06
CA MET A 1 13.10 -16.96 75.81
C MET A 1 14.02 -16.27 74.80
N GLN A 2 14.06 -14.95 74.90
CA GLN A 2 14.75 -13.93 74.11
C GLN A 2 16.31 -14.01 74.19
N PRO A 3 17.13 -13.12 73.57
CA PRO A 3 17.02 -12.35 72.32
C PRO A 3 18.39 -12.18 71.57
N ASN A 4 18.42 -11.27 70.58
CA ASN A 4 19.58 -10.51 70.04
C ASN A 4 20.41 -11.23 68.95
N ALA A 5 20.87 -10.58 67.87
CA ALA A 5 21.08 -9.17 67.62
C ALA A 5 20.99 -8.87 66.11
N VAL A 6 20.43 -7.70 65.79
CA VAL A 6 20.63 -7.03 64.50
C VAL A 6 22.07 -6.51 64.49
N ARG A 7 22.86 -6.83 63.45
CA ARG A 7 23.97 -5.97 63.04
C ARG A 7 24.13 -5.91 61.53
N LEU A 8 23.86 -4.70 61.07
CA LEU A 8 24.00 -4.04 59.79
C LEU A 8 25.36 -4.26 59.08
N VAL A 9 25.34 -4.03 57.76
CA VAL A 9 26.40 -3.54 56.85
C VAL A 9 26.90 -4.54 55.78
N THR A 10 26.22 -4.48 54.63
CA THR A 10 26.75 -4.19 53.28
C THR A 10 28.06 -4.83 52.83
N LYS A 11 27.98 -5.77 51.86
CA LYS A 11 28.91 -5.82 50.71
C LYS A 11 28.16 -6.24 49.44
N PHE A 12 27.80 -5.24 48.64
CA PHE A 12 27.44 -5.40 47.22
C PHE A 12 28.65 -6.03 46.52
N THR A 13 28.60 -7.33 46.30
CA THR A 13 29.59 -8.01 45.48
C THR A 13 29.03 -8.03 44.06
N PHE A 14 29.37 -7.01 43.29
CA PHE A 14 29.12 -6.93 41.85
C PHE A 14 29.89 -8.06 41.15
N ILE A 15 29.26 -9.22 41.02
CA ILE A 15 29.75 -10.28 40.14
C ILE A 15 29.26 -9.93 38.74
N PHE A 16 30.09 -9.19 38.00
CA PHE A 16 29.97 -8.97 36.56
C PHE A 16 30.11 -10.31 35.84
N VAL A 17 28.96 -10.96 35.59
CA VAL A 17 28.91 -12.09 34.67
C VAL A 17 28.91 -11.52 33.25
N PHE A 18 30.11 -11.33 32.70
CA PHE A 18 30.30 -11.12 31.26
C PHE A 18 30.05 -12.45 30.52
N LEU A 19 28.77 -12.79 30.31
CA LEU A 19 28.36 -13.86 29.41
C LEU A 19 28.28 -13.29 28.00
N THR A 20 29.37 -13.51 27.27
CA THR A 20 29.53 -13.63 25.81
C THR A 20 28.31 -13.30 24.95
N VAL A 21 28.47 -12.21 24.19
CA VAL A 21 27.71 -11.88 22.99
C VAL A 21 27.68 -13.09 22.05
N SER A 22 26.51 -13.71 21.93
CA SER A 22 26.09 -14.34 20.69
C SER A 22 24.91 -13.51 20.20
N ALA A 23 25.18 -12.55 19.34
CA ALA A 23 24.15 -11.87 18.59
C ALA A 23 23.48 -12.93 17.70
N VAL A 24 22.40 -13.54 18.19
CA VAL A 24 21.41 -14.11 17.28
C VAL A 24 20.64 -12.91 16.78
N SER A 25 21.15 -12.32 15.71
CA SER A 25 20.36 -11.47 14.82
C SER A 25 19.26 -12.37 14.29
N ALA A 26 18.14 -12.47 15.01
CA ALA A 26 16.89 -12.80 14.37
C ALA A 26 16.67 -11.65 13.39
N VAL A 27 17.11 -11.86 12.14
CA VAL A 27 16.54 -11.16 11.01
C VAL A 27 15.08 -11.58 11.05
N SER A 28 14.28 -10.79 11.76
CA SER A 28 12.87 -10.71 11.50
C SER A 28 12.81 -10.24 10.05
N ALA A 29 12.76 -11.19 9.11
CA ALA A 29 12.18 -10.92 7.83
C ALA A 29 10.77 -10.45 8.18
N ILE A 30 10.60 -9.13 8.23
CA ILE A 30 9.29 -8.52 8.16
C ILE A 30 8.84 -9.02 6.79
N ASN A 31 8.08 -10.12 6.78
CA ASN A 31 7.27 -10.45 5.63
C ASN A 31 6.33 -9.26 5.56
N ASP A 32 6.76 -8.24 4.82
CA ASP A 32 5.89 -7.29 4.17
C ASP A 32 5.07 -8.12 3.18
N SER A 33 4.21 -8.96 3.73
CA SER A 33 3.10 -9.56 3.05
C SER A 33 2.12 -8.41 2.83
N GLN A 34 2.54 -7.43 2.03
CA GLN A 34 1.64 -6.52 1.37
C GLN A 34 0.58 -7.42 0.77
N VAL A 35 -0.63 -7.34 1.33
CA VAL A 35 -1.72 -8.24 0.98
C VAL A 35 -2.06 -7.96 -0.48
N CYS A 36 -1.50 -8.77 -1.37
CA CYS A 36 -1.67 -8.64 -2.80
C CYS A 36 -2.80 -9.57 -3.27
N SER A 37 -3.48 -9.17 -4.33
CA SER A 37 -4.59 -9.93 -4.88
C SER A 37 -4.15 -10.98 -5.88
N ARG A 38 -4.72 -12.17 -5.77
CA ARG A 38 -4.65 -13.23 -6.79
C ARG A 38 -5.98 -13.47 -7.50
N THR A 39 -7.03 -12.75 -7.11
CA THR A 39 -8.40 -13.00 -7.55
C THR A 39 -9.07 -11.72 -8.03
N CYS A 40 -9.88 -11.82 -9.06
CA CYS A 40 -10.64 -10.67 -9.57
C CYS A 40 -11.80 -10.33 -8.62
N VAL A 41 -11.74 -9.16 -7.98
CA VAL A 41 -12.79 -8.69 -7.05
C VAL A 41 -13.59 -7.52 -7.64
N ALA A 42 -14.83 -7.37 -7.19
CA ALA A 42 -15.76 -6.33 -7.65
C ALA A 42 -16.52 -5.78 -6.43
N GLU A 43 -15.92 -4.81 -5.77
CA GLU A 43 -16.38 -4.24 -4.49
C GLU A 43 -16.40 -2.71 -4.57
N ASN A 44 -17.35 -2.09 -3.88
CA ASN A 44 -17.47 -0.63 -3.77
C ASN A 44 -17.44 0.12 -5.12
N CYS A 45 -18.10 -0.42 -6.15
CA CYS A 45 -18.00 0.04 -7.55
C CYS A 45 -18.22 1.55 -7.79
N TYR A 46 -18.91 2.24 -6.87
CA TYR A 46 -19.37 3.63 -7.01
C TYR A 46 -18.58 4.62 -6.15
N THR A 47 -17.60 4.16 -5.37
CA THR A 47 -16.86 5.00 -4.42
C THR A 47 -15.38 5.00 -4.76
N VAL A 48 -14.63 5.95 -4.17
CA VAL A 48 -13.17 5.99 -4.29
C VAL A 48 -12.47 4.84 -3.57
N ALA A 49 -13.20 4.10 -2.72
CA ALA A 49 -12.73 2.89 -2.04
C ALA A 49 -12.99 1.61 -2.88
N ILE A 50 -13.07 1.77 -4.20
CA ILE A 50 -13.27 0.68 -5.16
C ILE A 50 -12.16 -0.36 -5.06
N ARG A 51 -12.55 -1.63 -5.17
CA ARG A 51 -11.64 -2.73 -5.52
C ARG A 51 -12.19 -3.41 -6.76
N TYR A 52 -11.47 -3.24 -7.86
CA TYR A 52 -11.83 -3.79 -9.17
C TYR A 52 -10.67 -4.61 -9.71
N GLY A 53 -10.95 -5.85 -10.12
CA GLY A 53 -9.94 -6.75 -10.63
C GLY A 53 -8.92 -7.12 -9.56
N LYS A 54 -7.63 -7.11 -9.91
CA LYS A 54 -6.54 -7.37 -8.97
C LYS A 54 -5.76 -6.10 -8.61
N TYR A 55 -5.83 -5.06 -9.44
CA TYR A 55 -4.93 -3.92 -9.39
C TYR A 55 -5.64 -2.59 -9.15
N CYS A 56 -6.95 -2.48 -9.38
CA CYS A 56 -7.61 -1.19 -9.22
C CYS A 56 -8.08 -0.99 -7.78
N GLY A 57 -7.41 -0.11 -7.03
CA GLY A 57 -7.87 0.41 -5.75
C GLY A 57 -6.75 1.04 -4.93
N VAL A 58 -7.07 2.01 -4.08
CA VAL A 58 -6.06 2.65 -3.22
C VAL A 58 -5.48 1.62 -2.25
N GLY A 59 -4.16 1.41 -2.33
CA GLY A 59 -3.45 0.41 -1.52
C GLY A 59 -3.84 -1.04 -1.83
N TRP A 60 -4.41 -1.29 -3.01
CA TRP A 60 -4.83 -2.61 -3.47
C TRP A 60 -4.13 -2.92 -4.79
N SER A 61 -3.31 -3.98 -4.81
CA SER A 61 -2.57 -4.38 -6.00
C SER A 61 -2.49 -5.89 -6.15
N GLY A 62 -2.18 -6.38 -7.35
CA GLY A 62 -2.06 -7.79 -7.66
C GLY A 62 -0.70 -8.37 -7.28
N CYS A 63 -0.64 -9.67 -6.99
CA CYS A 63 0.62 -10.32 -6.64
C CYS A 63 1.60 -10.38 -7.83
N PRO A 64 2.91 -10.52 -7.58
CA PRO A 64 3.90 -10.71 -8.64
C PRO A 64 3.52 -11.86 -9.57
N GLY A 65 3.58 -11.59 -10.89
CA GLY A 65 3.25 -12.55 -11.94
C GLY A 65 1.75 -12.70 -12.24
N GLU A 66 0.86 -12.07 -11.48
CA GLU A 66 -0.56 -12.09 -11.79
C GLU A 66 -0.87 -11.32 -13.09
N LYS A 67 -1.80 -11.86 -13.86
CA LYS A 67 -2.35 -11.19 -15.05
C LYS A 67 -3.57 -10.37 -14.63
N PRO A 68 -3.77 -9.18 -15.24
CA PRO A 68 -5.00 -8.41 -15.08
C PRO A 68 -6.25 -9.18 -15.50
N CYS A 69 -7.38 -8.83 -14.90
CA CYS A 69 -8.68 -9.45 -15.15
C CYS A 69 -9.32 -8.99 -16.47
N ASP A 70 -9.03 -7.77 -16.91
CA ASP A 70 -9.42 -7.20 -18.21
C ASP A 70 -8.53 -5.97 -18.54
N ASP A 71 -8.88 -5.24 -19.60
CA ASP A 71 -8.13 -4.06 -20.05
C ASP A 71 -8.16 -2.90 -19.03
N LEU A 72 -9.23 -2.77 -18.24
CA LEU A 72 -9.31 -1.75 -17.21
C LEU A 72 -8.36 -2.07 -16.05
N ASP A 73 -8.37 -3.33 -15.59
CA ASP A 73 -7.44 -3.83 -14.58
C ASP A 73 -5.98 -3.77 -15.06
N ALA A 74 -5.75 -3.87 -16.38
CA ALA A 74 -4.42 -3.71 -16.97
C ALA A 74 -3.91 -2.26 -16.87
N CYS A 75 -4.79 -1.26 -17.07
CA CYS A 75 -4.44 0.14 -16.81
C CYS A 75 -4.02 0.35 -15.35
N CYS A 76 -4.73 -0.27 -14.40
CA CYS A 76 -4.41 -0.17 -12.98
C CYS A 76 -3.07 -0.82 -12.64
N LYS A 77 -2.76 -1.97 -13.23
CA LYS A 77 -1.44 -2.60 -13.07
C LYS A 77 -0.31 -1.68 -13.54
N ILE A 78 -0.47 -1.04 -14.70
CA ILE A 78 0.51 -0.08 -15.24
C ILE A 78 0.67 1.11 -14.29
N HIS A 79 -0.45 1.63 -13.76
CA HIS A 79 -0.45 2.73 -12.81
C HIS A 79 0.26 2.36 -11.50
N ASP A 80 -0.05 1.20 -10.91
CA ASP A 80 0.62 0.68 -9.71
C ASP A 80 2.14 0.55 -9.91
N GLU A 81 2.56 -0.02 -11.04
CA GLU A 81 3.97 -0.13 -11.40
C GLU A 81 4.62 1.25 -11.58
N CYS A 82 3.91 2.22 -12.18
CA CYS A 82 4.39 3.58 -12.36
C CYS A 82 4.62 4.28 -11.01
N VAL A 83 3.62 4.29 -10.13
CA VAL A 83 3.73 4.96 -8.82
C VAL A 83 4.67 4.22 -7.86
N GLY A 84 4.82 2.90 -8.01
CA GLY A 84 5.82 2.13 -7.28
C GLY A 84 7.25 2.51 -7.65
N ASN A 85 7.48 2.90 -8.92
CA ASN A 85 8.79 3.31 -9.41
C ASN A 85 9.09 4.80 -9.25
N ARG A 86 8.09 5.66 -9.47
CA ARG A 86 8.26 7.14 -9.53
C ARG A 86 7.78 7.86 -8.28
N GLY A 87 6.97 7.21 -7.45
CA GLY A 87 6.40 7.75 -6.22
C GLY A 87 4.87 7.89 -6.29
N LEU A 88 4.23 7.81 -5.13
CA LEU A 88 2.77 7.80 -5.00
C LEU A 88 2.07 9.08 -5.46
N VAL A 89 2.80 10.20 -5.52
CA VAL A 89 2.27 11.53 -5.88
C VAL A 89 2.69 11.97 -7.28
N ASP A 90 3.31 11.09 -8.07
CA ASP A 90 3.75 11.43 -9.43
C ASP A 90 2.53 11.75 -10.33
N VAL A 91 2.46 13.01 -10.78
CA VAL A 91 1.33 13.52 -11.56
C VAL A 91 1.28 12.90 -12.97
N GLU A 92 2.42 12.55 -13.55
CA GLU A 92 2.47 11.93 -14.88
C GLU A 92 1.85 10.54 -14.84
N CYS A 93 2.17 9.72 -13.82
CA CYS A 93 1.53 8.43 -13.60
C CYS A 93 0.00 8.56 -13.50
N HIS A 94 -0.48 9.62 -12.84
CA HIS A 94 -1.91 9.87 -12.64
C HIS A 94 -2.64 10.29 -13.92
N GLU A 95 -2.04 11.17 -14.73
CA GLU A 95 -2.63 11.59 -16.01
C GLU A 95 -2.60 10.46 -17.06
N ASP A 96 -1.51 9.70 -17.13
CA ASP A 96 -1.42 8.53 -18.01
C ASP A 96 -2.48 7.47 -17.65
N PHE A 97 -2.71 7.27 -16.35
CA PHE A 97 -3.78 6.39 -15.88
C PHE A 97 -5.16 6.86 -16.38
N LYS A 98 -5.48 8.16 -16.27
CA LYS A 98 -6.73 8.75 -16.79
C LYS A 98 -6.90 8.51 -18.29
N VAL A 99 -5.85 8.72 -19.07
CA VAL A 99 -5.86 8.47 -20.52
C VAL A 99 -6.14 7.00 -20.81
N CYS A 100 -5.50 6.08 -20.09
CA CYS A 100 -5.69 4.64 -20.28
C CYS A 100 -7.13 4.20 -20.01
N ILE A 101 -7.69 4.55 -18.84
CA ILE A 101 -9.03 4.11 -18.44
C ILE A 101 -10.14 4.75 -19.29
N THR A 102 -9.93 5.97 -19.78
CA THR A 102 -10.86 6.64 -20.70
C THR A 102 -10.96 5.90 -22.02
N LYS A 103 -9.83 5.51 -22.61
CA LYS A 103 -9.82 4.67 -23.84
C LYS A 103 -10.52 3.34 -23.64
N VAL A 104 -10.33 2.71 -22.48
CA VAL A 104 -11.03 1.46 -22.14
C VAL A 104 -12.54 1.69 -22.02
N GLN A 105 -12.97 2.79 -21.40
CA GLN A 105 -14.39 3.15 -21.31
C GLN A 105 -15.01 3.38 -22.70
N GLU A 106 -14.31 4.09 -23.58
CA GLU A 106 -14.75 4.38 -24.95
C GLU A 106 -14.86 3.12 -25.83
N SER A 107 -14.13 2.05 -25.50
CA SER A 107 -14.23 0.77 -26.20
C SER A 107 -15.60 0.09 -26.07
N GLY A 108 -16.45 0.54 -25.14
CA GLY A 108 -17.80 0.00 -24.93
C GLY A 108 -17.83 -1.41 -24.32
N LYS A 109 -16.70 -1.96 -23.91
CA LYS A 109 -16.63 -3.26 -23.22
C LYS A 109 -17.30 -3.15 -21.84
N VAL A 110 -17.94 -4.24 -21.41
CA VAL A 110 -18.56 -4.32 -20.08
C VAL A 110 -17.51 -4.50 -18.96
N GLY A 111 -16.36 -5.10 -19.30
CA GLY A 111 -15.34 -5.55 -18.35
C GLY A 111 -15.59 -6.99 -17.88
N PHE A 112 -14.75 -7.49 -16.98
CA PHE A 112 -14.86 -8.87 -16.48
C PHE A 112 -16.08 -9.08 -15.57
N SER A 113 -16.63 -8.01 -14.97
CA SER A 113 -17.71 -8.08 -13.98
C SER A 113 -18.95 -7.31 -14.42
N ARG A 114 -20.10 -7.99 -14.39
CA ARG A 114 -21.41 -7.33 -14.58
C ARG A 114 -21.88 -6.55 -13.35
N LYS A 115 -21.32 -6.85 -12.17
CA LYS A 115 -21.66 -6.16 -10.90
C LYS A 115 -21.06 -4.76 -10.87
N CYS A 116 -19.87 -4.60 -11.42
CA CYS A 116 -19.16 -3.32 -11.52
C CYS A 116 -18.80 -3.09 -13.00
N PRO A 117 -19.75 -2.67 -13.86
CA PRO A 117 -19.45 -2.46 -15.27
C PRO A 117 -18.47 -1.27 -15.46
N ILE A 118 -17.66 -1.29 -16.52
CA ILE A 118 -16.63 -0.27 -16.81
C ILE A 118 -17.19 1.17 -16.73
N ASN A 119 -18.38 1.41 -17.29
CA ASN A 119 -19.02 2.72 -17.28
C ASN A 119 -19.41 3.24 -15.89
N THR A 120 -19.42 2.38 -14.87
CA THR A 120 -19.69 2.74 -13.48
C THR A 120 -18.40 3.00 -12.73
N VAL A 121 -17.39 2.16 -12.94
CA VAL A 121 -16.16 2.21 -12.16
C VAL A 121 -15.17 3.27 -12.64
N VAL A 122 -15.10 3.52 -13.95
CA VAL A 122 -14.17 4.51 -14.52
C VAL A 122 -14.46 5.93 -13.98
N PRO A 123 -15.72 6.42 -13.92
CA PRO A 123 -15.99 7.72 -13.31
C PRO A 123 -15.57 7.83 -11.84
N ALA A 124 -15.72 6.75 -11.04
CA ALA A 124 -15.27 6.73 -9.65
C ALA A 124 -13.74 6.77 -9.54
N MET A 125 -13.04 6.06 -10.42
CA MET A 125 -11.57 6.09 -10.51
C MET A 125 -11.06 7.46 -10.94
N ILE A 126 -11.66 8.10 -11.95
CA ILE A 126 -11.32 9.47 -12.40
C ILE A 126 -11.47 10.47 -11.24
N LYS A 127 -12.55 10.38 -10.47
CA LYS A 127 -12.73 11.23 -9.29
C LYS A 127 -11.63 11.03 -8.24
N GLY A 128 -11.25 9.77 -8.00
CA GLY A 128 -10.18 9.45 -7.05
C GLY A 128 -8.82 10.00 -7.49
N ILE A 129 -8.48 9.84 -8.77
CA ILE A 129 -7.19 10.28 -9.31
C ILE A 129 -7.11 11.81 -9.47
N ASP A 130 -8.21 12.50 -9.81
CA ASP A 130 -8.24 13.97 -9.83
C ASP A 130 -7.97 14.56 -8.43
N MET A 131 -8.47 13.90 -7.38
CA MET A 131 -8.15 14.27 -5.99
C MET A 131 -6.67 14.02 -5.68
N ALA A 132 -6.10 12.92 -6.16
CA ALA A 132 -4.68 12.62 -5.97
C ALA A 132 -3.78 13.68 -6.63
N ILE A 133 -4.07 14.06 -7.88
CA ILE A 133 -3.33 15.11 -8.61
C ILE A 133 -3.38 16.45 -7.87
N LEU A 134 -4.57 16.85 -7.40
CA LEU A 134 -4.73 18.07 -6.61
C LEU A 134 -3.85 18.05 -5.36
N LEU A 135 -3.82 16.92 -4.64
CA LEU A 135 -2.99 16.75 -3.45
C LEU A 135 -1.50 16.74 -3.77
N SER A 136 -1.09 16.12 -4.88
CA SER A 136 0.31 16.13 -5.35
C SER A 136 0.80 17.56 -5.58
N GLN A 137 -0.02 18.40 -6.22
CA GLN A 137 0.31 19.80 -6.50
C GLN A 137 0.40 20.64 -5.22
N LEU A 138 -0.50 20.43 -4.25
CA LEU A 138 -0.45 21.12 -2.95
C LEU A 138 0.72 20.66 -2.06
N GLY A 139 1.19 19.42 -2.25
CA GLY A 139 2.36 18.89 -1.54
C GLY A 139 3.69 19.37 -2.12
N GLY A 140 3.77 19.53 -3.45
CA GLY A 140 4.97 20.02 -4.14
C GLY A 140 5.36 21.44 -3.75
N THR A 141 4.39 22.33 -3.55
CA THR A 141 4.65 23.73 -3.16
C THR A 141 5.36 23.88 -1.80
N LYS A 142 5.34 22.87 -0.93
CA LYS A 142 6.05 22.89 0.35
C LYS A 142 7.55 22.57 0.25
N TYR A 143 8.00 21.92 -0.82
CA TYR A 143 9.42 21.59 -1.02
C TYR A 143 10.17 22.63 -1.85
N ASP A 144 9.46 23.42 -2.65
CA ASP A 144 10.05 24.50 -3.46
C ASP A 144 10.27 25.81 -2.68
N GLU A 145 9.85 25.88 -1.40
CA GLU A 145 9.97 27.05 -0.51
C GLU A 145 11.01 26.85 0.61
N LEU A 146 11.88 25.83 0.54
CA LEU A 146 12.97 25.58 1.50
C LEU A 146 14.37 25.78 0.88
#